data_AF-A0A672J679-F1
#
_entry.id   AF-A0A672J679-F1
#
_cell.length_a   1.000
_cell.length_b   1.000
_cell.length_c   1.000
_cell.angle_alpha   90.00
_cell.angle_beta   90.00
_cell.angle_gamma   90.00
#
_symmetry.space_group_name_H-M   'P 1'
#
loop_
_entity.id
_entity.type
_entity.pdbx_description
1 polymer ?
#
loop_
_entity_poly.entity_id
_entity_poly.type
_entity_poly.pdbx_seq_one_letter_code
_entity_poly.pdbx_strand_id
1 'polypeptide(L)'
;MKLKDLESCLQQVDTFEEPKVLLEQYPTSPHIAACMLYTIHSSFDDIEGKLVADLGCGCGVLSIGAAMLDAGLCVGFDIDEDALDIFRRNAEEFELTNVDLVQCDICCLEAEAYAQKFDTVIMNPPFGTKHKELRYDLPASYKFHKKKSVDIEVDFMRFSKT
;
A
#
# COMPACT_ATOMS: atom_id res chain seq x y z
N MET A 1 -19.13 3.26 -3.66
CA MET A 1 -18.84 3.99 -2.38
C MET A 1 -18.40 5.43 -2.68
N LYS A 2 -18.60 6.43 -1.80
CA LYS A 2 -18.01 7.79 -2.01
C LYS A 2 -16.63 7.90 -1.37
N LEU A 3 -15.81 8.84 -1.86
CA LEU A 3 -14.44 9.08 -1.36
C LEU A 3 -14.36 9.25 0.17
N LYS A 4 -15.25 10.07 0.75
CA LYS A 4 -15.26 10.31 2.21
C LYS A 4 -15.68 9.07 3.02
N ASP A 5 -16.54 8.25 2.46
CA ASP A 5 -16.98 7.02 3.11
C ASP A 5 -15.80 6.02 3.14
N LEU A 6 -15.09 5.89 2.01
CA LEU A 6 -13.87 5.09 1.92
C LEU A 6 -12.80 5.57 2.90
N GLU A 7 -12.50 6.87 2.94
CA GLU A 7 -11.53 7.44 3.89
C GLU A 7 -11.93 7.13 5.35
N SER A 8 -13.22 7.26 5.69
CA SER A 8 -13.72 6.96 7.03
C SER A 8 -13.61 5.48 7.40
N CYS A 9 -13.77 4.58 6.42
CA CYS A 9 -13.57 3.15 6.62
C CYS A 9 -12.08 2.84 6.83
N LEU A 10 -11.20 3.41 6.02
CA LEU A 10 -9.75 3.18 6.12
C LEU A 10 -9.13 3.69 7.42
N GLN A 11 -9.79 4.62 8.13
CA GLN A 11 -9.38 5.05 9.48
C GLN A 11 -9.51 3.95 10.55
N GLN A 12 -10.30 2.91 10.31
CA GLN A 12 -10.53 1.81 11.24
C GLN A 12 -9.58 0.63 11.01
N VAL A 13 -8.73 0.69 9.99
CA VAL A 13 -7.75 -0.36 9.71
C VAL A 13 -6.65 -0.31 10.76
N ASP A 14 -6.47 -1.39 11.52
CA ASP A 14 -5.39 -1.53 12.47
C ASP A 14 -4.04 -1.52 11.73
N THR A 15 -3.03 -0.96 12.39
CA THR A 15 -1.68 -0.77 11.81
C THR A 15 -0.61 -1.40 12.69
N PHE A 16 0.64 -1.38 12.24
CA PHE A 16 1.78 -2.02 12.88
C PHE A 16 1.84 -1.80 14.40
N GLU A 17 1.84 -2.90 15.16
CA GLU A 17 2.04 -2.86 16.63
C GLU A 17 3.50 -2.52 16.96
N GLU A 18 4.45 -3.20 16.31
CA GLU A 18 5.89 -2.98 16.44
C GLU A 18 6.55 -2.77 15.06
N PRO A 19 6.52 -1.54 14.49
CA PRO A 19 7.01 -1.30 13.14
C PRO A 19 8.53 -1.49 13.01
N LYS A 20 8.94 -2.28 12.02
CA LYS A 20 10.33 -2.61 11.68
C LYS A 20 10.93 -1.51 10.81
N VAL A 21 11.79 -0.69 11.41
CA VAL A 21 12.44 0.46 10.76
C VAL A 21 13.21 0.06 9.49
N LEU A 22 13.88 -1.09 9.49
CA LEU A 22 14.68 -1.54 8.34
C LEU A 22 13.81 -1.87 7.11
N LEU A 23 12.56 -2.27 7.34
CA LEU A 23 11.59 -2.53 6.27
C LEU A 23 10.81 -1.28 5.86
N GLU A 24 11.11 -0.12 6.46
CA GLU A 24 10.37 1.14 6.24
C GLU A 24 8.87 0.97 6.47
N GLN A 25 8.47 0.27 7.55
CA GLN A 25 7.06 0.07 7.89
C GLN A 25 6.41 1.35 8.42
N TYR A 26 5.62 1.98 7.56
CA TYR A 26 4.68 3.04 7.90
C TYR A 26 3.37 2.80 7.12
N PRO A 27 2.20 2.91 7.76
CA PRO A 27 0.94 2.71 7.05
C PRO A 27 0.71 3.86 6.07
N THR A 28 0.14 3.57 4.90
CA THR A 28 -0.41 4.62 4.04
C THR A 28 -1.53 5.33 4.81
N SER A 29 -1.50 6.66 4.87
CA SER A 29 -2.55 7.37 5.62
C SER A 29 -3.91 7.20 4.94
N PRO A 30 -5.02 7.10 5.71
CA PRO A 30 -6.36 6.88 5.15
C PRO A 30 -6.74 7.90 4.06
N HIS A 31 -6.36 9.15 4.24
CA HIS A 31 -6.61 10.22 3.27
C HIS A 31 -5.90 9.97 1.93
N ILE A 32 -4.61 9.65 1.98
CA ILE A 32 -3.80 9.37 0.78
C ILE A 32 -4.30 8.10 0.10
N ALA A 33 -4.54 7.03 0.87
CA ALA A 33 -5.06 5.77 0.37
C ALA A 33 -6.43 5.95 -0.31
N ALA A 34 -7.37 6.64 0.34
CA ALA A 34 -8.69 6.90 -0.23
C ALA A 34 -8.62 7.71 -1.51
N CYS A 35 -7.82 8.79 -1.54
CA CYS A 35 -7.66 9.60 -2.75
C CYS A 35 -7.05 8.79 -3.90
N MET A 36 -5.99 8.03 -3.63
CA MET A 36 -5.31 7.17 -4.60
C MET A 36 -6.28 6.13 -5.17
N LEU A 37 -6.90 5.32 -4.32
CA LEU A 37 -7.80 4.23 -4.72
C LEU A 37 -9.04 4.76 -5.45
N TYR A 38 -9.63 5.85 -4.97
CA TYR A 38 -10.80 6.45 -5.61
C TYR A 38 -10.46 7.00 -7.00
N THR A 39 -9.26 7.57 -7.20
CA THR A 39 -8.80 7.97 -8.52
C THR A 39 -8.63 6.76 -9.44
N ILE A 40 -8.01 5.67 -8.98
CA ILE A 40 -7.85 4.42 -9.75
C ILE A 40 -9.21 3.86 -10.18
N HIS A 41 -10.13 3.74 -9.22
CA HIS A 41 -11.47 3.21 -9.45
C HIS A 41 -12.29 4.13 -10.36
N SER A 42 -12.51 5.40 -9.98
CA SER A 42 -13.48 6.27 -10.67
C SER A 42 -12.96 6.90 -11.95
N SER A 43 -11.65 7.13 -12.09
CA SER A 43 -11.08 7.80 -13.27
C SER A 43 -10.57 6.82 -14.31
N PHE A 44 -10.17 5.61 -13.90
CA PHE A 44 -9.50 4.65 -14.77
C PHE A 44 -10.19 3.30 -14.87
N ASP A 45 -11.20 3.02 -14.05
CA ASP A 45 -11.93 1.73 -14.04
C ASP A 45 -11.00 0.52 -13.81
N ASP A 46 -9.94 0.75 -13.02
CA ASP A 46 -8.84 -0.21 -12.81
C ASP A 46 -8.97 -0.94 -11.44
N ILE A 47 -10.13 -0.91 -10.77
CA ILE A 47 -10.38 -1.68 -9.52
C ILE A 47 -11.59 -2.60 -9.63
N GLU A 48 -12.77 -2.08 -9.97
CA GLU A 48 -14.02 -2.85 -9.91
C GLU A 48 -13.95 -4.10 -10.81
N GLY A 49 -14.19 -5.27 -10.21
CA GLY A 49 -14.10 -6.57 -10.87
C GLY A 49 -12.71 -6.98 -11.36
N LYS A 50 -11.66 -6.21 -11.03
CA LYS A 50 -10.27 -6.48 -11.45
C LYS A 50 -9.54 -7.42 -10.48
N LEU A 51 -8.53 -8.11 -11.00
CA LEU A 51 -7.54 -8.80 -10.18
C LEU A 51 -6.41 -7.83 -9.82
N VAL A 52 -6.33 -7.45 -8.55
CA VAL A 52 -5.43 -6.41 -8.02
C VAL A 52 -4.31 -7.04 -7.19
N ALA A 53 -3.06 -6.60 -7.39
CA ALA A 53 -1.95 -6.92 -6.49
C ALA A 53 -1.56 -5.70 -5.66
N ASP A 54 -1.30 -5.89 -4.37
CA ASP A 54 -0.75 -4.89 -3.45
C ASP A 54 0.66 -5.32 -3.03
N LEU A 55 1.68 -4.61 -3.53
CA LEU A 55 3.09 -4.96 -3.30
C LEU A 55 3.63 -4.19 -2.09
N GLY A 56 4.00 -4.93 -1.04
CA GLY A 56 4.35 -4.36 0.26
C GLY A 56 3.09 -3.92 1.01
N CYS A 57 2.09 -4.82 1.07
CA CYS A 57 0.74 -4.48 1.53
C CYS A 57 0.69 -4.06 3.00
N GLY A 58 1.70 -4.41 3.82
CA GLY A 58 1.73 -4.15 5.25
C GLY A 58 0.47 -4.68 5.92
N CYS A 59 -0.16 -3.84 6.75
CA CYS A 59 -1.42 -4.16 7.43
C CYS A 59 -2.68 -4.08 6.54
N GLY A 60 -2.52 -3.84 5.22
CA GLY A 60 -3.58 -3.99 4.24
C GLY A 60 -4.42 -2.74 3.93
N VAL A 61 -3.98 -1.53 4.32
CA VAL A 61 -4.77 -0.29 4.08
C VAL A 61 -5.20 -0.14 2.61
N LEU A 62 -4.28 -0.37 1.67
CA LEU A 62 -4.59 -0.27 0.25
C LEU A 62 -5.43 -1.45 -0.24
N SER A 63 -5.08 -2.68 0.16
CA SER A 63 -5.81 -3.89 -0.18
C SER A 63 -7.27 -3.89 0.30
N ILE A 64 -7.53 -3.50 1.56
CA ILE A 64 -8.86 -3.34 2.14
C ILE A 64 -9.66 -2.32 1.34
N GLY A 65 -9.07 -1.17 1.04
CA GLY A 65 -9.74 -0.15 0.25
C GLY A 65 -10.06 -0.61 -1.17
N ALA A 66 -9.17 -1.37 -1.82
CA ALA A 66 -9.44 -1.96 -3.14
C ALA A 66 -10.58 -2.99 -3.08
N ALA A 67 -10.59 -3.85 -2.06
CA ALA A 67 -11.65 -4.83 -1.83
C ALA A 67 -13.01 -4.18 -1.57
N MET A 68 -13.04 -3.09 -0.78
CA MET A 68 -14.25 -2.28 -0.51
C MET A 68 -14.76 -1.50 -1.73
N LEU A 69 -13.92 -1.32 -2.74
CA LEU A 69 -14.27 -0.75 -4.05
C LEU A 69 -14.59 -1.85 -5.08
N ASP A 70 -15.01 -3.01 -4.61
CA ASP A 70 -15.49 -4.14 -5.39
C ASP A 70 -14.45 -4.73 -6.35
N ALA A 71 -13.17 -4.76 -5.95
CA ALA A 71 -12.17 -5.59 -6.63
C ALA A 71 -12.63 -7.05 -6.72
N GLY A 72 -12.38 -7.71 -7.86
CA GLY A 72 -12.73 -9.12 -8.02
C GLY A 72 -11.95 -10.02 -7.06
N LEU A 73 -10.66 -9.74 -6.93
CA LEU A 73 -9.76 -10.29 -5.90
C LEU A 73 -8.59 -9.34 -5.72
N CYS A 74 -8.23 -9.03 -4.48
CA CYS A 74 -7.01 -8.31 -4.13
C CYS A 74 -6.03 -9.25 -3.43
N VAL A 75 -4.82 -9.41 -3.96
CA VAL A 75 -3.77 -10.24 -3.36
C VAL A 75 -2.69 -9.33 -2.78
N GLY A 76 -2.53 -9.37 -1.45
CA GLY A 76 -1.49 -8.65 -0.74
C GLY A 76 -0.20 -9.46 -0.64
N PHE A 77 0.93 -8.85 -0.97
CA PHE A 77 2.26 -9.43 -0.86
C PHE A 77 3.07 -8.64 0.16
N ASP A 78 3.61 -9.32 1.18
CA ASP A 78 4.55 -8.71 2.12
C ASP A 78 5.60 -9.73 2.59
N ILE A 79 6.76 -9.26 3.00
CA ILE A 79 7.82 -10.10 3.55
C ILE A 79 7.57 -10.41 5.03
N ASP A 80 6.82 -9.55 5.70
CA ASP A 80 6.66 -9.59 7.15
C ASP A 80 5.37 -10.28 7.61
N GLU A 81 5.52 -11.42 8.28
CA GLU A 81 4.37 -12.20 8.79
C GLU A 81 3.56 -11.44 9.83
N ASP A 82 4.22 -10.66 10.70
CA ASP A 82 3.52 -9.88 11.74
C ASP A 82 2.57 -8.84 11.12
N ALA A 83 2.96 -8.26 9.98
CA ALA A 83 2.11 -7.34 9.22
C ALA A 83 0.93 -8.06 8.56
N LEU A 84 1.17 -9.25 8.00
CA LEU A 84 0.15 -10.10 7.40
C LEU A 84 -0.84 -10.64 8.44
N ASP A 85 -0.41 -10.91 9.67
CA ASP A 85 -1.27 -11.27 10.79
C ASP A 85 -2.27 -10.15 11.12
N ILE A 86 -1.81 -8.90 11.18
CA ILE A 86 -2.67 -7.72 11.38
C ILE A 86 -3.62 -7.57 10.20
N PHE A 87 -3.12 -7.71 8.97
CA PHE A 87 -3.96 -7.62 7.78
C PHE A 87 -5.05 -8.70 7.76
N ARG A 88 -4.72 -9.96 8.08
CA ARG A 88 -5.73 -11.03 8.19
C ARG A 88 -6.85 -10.68 9.16
N ARG A 89 -6.51 -10.15 10.35
CA ARG A 89 -7.52 -9.67 11.31
C ARG A 89 -8.37 -8.53 10.74
N ASN A 90 -7.75 -7.53 10.12
CA ASN A 90 -8.48 -6.44 9.47
C ASN A 90 -9.44 -6.97 8.39
N ALA A 91 -9.02 -7.92 7.56
CA ALA A 91 -9.89 -8.48 6.52
C ALA A 91 -11.10 -9.22 7.13
N GLU A 92 -10.90 -9.95 8.23
CA GLU A 92 -11.98 -10.60 8.98
C GLU A 92 -12.94 -9.58 9.62
N GLU A 93 -12.43 -8.53 10.26
CA GLU A 93 -13.23 -7.49 10.92
C GLU A 93 -14.07 -6.67 9.94
N PHE A 94 -13.56 -6.44 8.73
CA PHE A 94 -14.30 -5.79 7.64
C PHE A 94 -15.16 -6.77 6.84
N GLU A 95 -15.21 -8.05 7.21
CA GLU A 95 -15.96 -9.12 6.54
C GLU A 95 -15.63 -9.26 5.04
N LEU A 96 -14.38 -9.01 4.66
CA LEU A 96 -13.93 -9.06 3.27
C LEU A 96 -13.62 -10.51 2.86
N THR A 97 -14.19 -10.92 1.73
CA THR A 97 -14.04 -12.29 1.19
C THR A 97 -13.26 -12.33 -0.13
N ASN A 98 -12.92 -11.17 -0.67
CA ASN A 98 -12.22 -10.95 -1.94
C ASN A 98 -10.77 -10.48 -1.72
N VAL A 99 -10.13 -10.96 -0.65
CA VAL A 99 -8.73 -10.68 -0.32
C VAL A 99 -7.98 -12.00 -0.10
N ASP A 100 -6.75 -12.08 -0.58
CA ASP A 100 -5.82 -13.17 -0.29
C ASP A 100 -4.43 -12.60 0.07
N LEU A 101 -3.60 -13.38 0.74
CA LEU A 101 -2.30 -12.94 1.24
C LEU A 101 -1.20 -13.93 0.88
N VAL A 102 -0.05 -13.38 0.50
CA VAL A 102 1.15 -14.16 0.19
C VAL A 102 2.34 -13.57 0.95
N GLN A 103 2.92 -14.37 1.84
CA GLN A 103 4.19 -14.04 2.46
C GLN A 103 5.34 -14.30 1.46
N CYS A 104 6.04 -13.25 1.04
CA CYS A 104 7.19 -13.38 0.14
C CYS A 104 8.12 -12.17 0.19
N ASP A 105 9.39 -12.39 -0.19
CA ASP A 105 10.25 -11.29 -0.63
C ASP A 105 9.92 -10.94 -2.09
N ILE A 106 9.37 -9.73 -2.29
CA ILE A 106 8.95 -9.22 -3.60
C ILE A 106 10.14 -9.14 -4.57
N CYS A 107 11.35 -8.87 -4.07
CA CYS A 107 12.58 -8.85 -4.86
C CYS A 107 13.00 -10.24 -5.35
N CYS A 108 12.45 -11.32 -4.77
CA CYS A 108 12.71 -12.70 -5.12
C CYS A 108 11.55 -13.38 -5.86
N LEU A 109 10.49 -12.65 -6.20
CA LEU A 109 9.39 -13.19 -6.99
C LEU A 109 9.89 -13.61 -8.38
N GLU A 110 9.56 -14.85 -8.77
CA GLU A 110 9.80 -15.31 -10.14
C GLU A 110 8.87 -14.54 -11.09
N ALA A 111 9.46 -13.64 -11.88
CA ALA A 111 8.70 -12.76 -12.77
C ALA A 111 7.79 -13.54 -13.72
N GLU A 112 8.21 -14.73 -14.16
CA GLU A 112 7.46 -15.60 -15.05
C GLU A 112 6.19 -16.16 -14.41
N ALA A 113 6.19 -16.41 -13.09
CA ALA A 113 5.04 -16.94 -12.37
C ALA A 113 3.89 -15.91 -12.28
N TYR A 114 4.24 -14.63 -12.18
CA TYR A 114 3.31 -13.53 -11.95
C TYR A 114 3.13 -12.60 -13.16
N ALA A 115 3.89 -12.80 -14.23
CA ALA A 115 3.80 -12.01 -15.46
C ALA A 115 2.36 -11.98 -16.01
N GLN A 116 1.84 -10.76 -16.18
CA GLN A 116 0.51 -10.48 -16.74
C GLN A 116 -0.65 -11.19 -16.01
N LYS A 117 -0.46 -11.59 -14.74
CA LYS A 117 -1.53 -12.21 -13.94
C LYS A 117 -2.52 -11.21 -13.38
N PHE A 118 -2.03 -10.03 -13.01
CA PHE A 118 -2.86 -8.97 -12.43
C PHE A 118 -3.27 -7.95 -13.49
N ASP A 119 -4.44 -7.37 -13.31
CA ASP A 119 -4.94 -6.25 -14.10
C ASP A 119 -4.31 -4.95 -13.62
N THR A 120 -4.22 -4.80 -12.30
CA THR A 120 -3.76 -3.59 -11.61
C THR A 120 -2.79 -3.95 -10.50
N VAL A 121 -1.71 -3.17 -10.39
CA VAL A 121 -0.79 -3.24 -9.25
C VAL A 121 -0.86 -1.90 -8.51
N ILE A 122 -1.12 -1.96 -7.21
CA ILE A 122 -1.05 -0.83 -6.28
C ILE A 122 0.08 -1.08 -5.29
N MET A 123 0.71 -0.03 -4.80
CA MET A 123 1.78 -0.14 -3.80
C MET A 123 2.09 1.21 -3.18
N ASN A 124 2.55 1.16 -1.93
CA ASN A 124 3.29 2.22 -1.27
C ASN A 124 4.66 1.65 -0.83
N PRO A 125 5.62 1.53 -1.76
CA PRO A 125 6.84 0.76 -1.54
C PRO A 125 7.82 1.47 -0.58
N PRO A 126 8.80 0.73 0.00
CA PRO A 126 9.89 1.34 0.74
C PRO A 126 10.73 2.25 -0.18
N PHE A 127 11.20 3.38 0.35
CA PHE A 127 11.99 4.35 -0.43
C PHE A 127 13.49 3.97 -0.52
N GLY A 128 13.94 2.96 0.22
CA GLY A 128 15.34 2.55 0.28
C GLY A 128 16.22 3.51 1.10
N THR A 129 15.62 4.20 2.08
CA THR A 129 16.34 5.22 2.89
C THR A 129 17.09 4.63 4.07
N LYS A 130 16.72 3.42 4.51
CA LYS A 130 17.23 2.82 5.76
C LYS A 130 18.37 1.84 5.57
N HIS A 131 18.56 1.34 4.35
CA HIS A 131 19.69 0.49 3.97
C HIS A 131 20.93 1.28 3.51
N LYS A 132 20.85 2.62 3.46
CA LYS A 132 22.02 3.43 3.16
C LYS A 132 22.73 3.85 4.44
N GLU A 133 23.87 3.21 4.71
CA GLU A 133 25.05 3.99 5.09
C GLU A 133 25.31 4.98 3.94
N LEU A 134 24.59 6.11 3.90
CA LEU A 134 25.01 7.25 3.11
C LEU A 134 26.33 7.72 3.75
N ARG A 135 27.45 7.22 3.25
CA ARG A 135 28.76 7.91 3.32
C ARG A 135 28.71 9.16 2.44
N TYR A 136 27.74 10.02 2.67
CA TYR A 136 27.76 11.40 2.25
C TYR A 136 27.82 12.20 3.52
N ASP A 137 28.97 12.84 3.75
CA ASP A 137 29.16 13.81 4.80
C ASP A 137 28.27 15.01 4.45
N LEU A 138 26.98 14.91 4.76
CA LEU A 138 26.03 15.99 4.62
C LEU A 138 26.38 16.98 5.73
N PRO A 139 26.89 18.19 5.41
CA PRO A 139 27.10 19.19 6.44
C PRO A 139 25.75 19.42 7.13
N ALA A 140 25.75 19.36 8.47
CA ALA A 140 24.56 19.42 9.30
C ALA A 140 23.64 20.59 8.90
N SER A 141 22.71 20.34 7.99
CA SER A 141 21.73 21.31 7.54
C SER A 141 20.46 21.12 8.36
N TYR A 142 20.59 21.14 9.70
CA TYR A 142 19.46 21.39 10.58
C TYR A 142 19.17 22.90 10.55
N LYS A 143 18.44 23.34 9.52
CA LYS A 143 17.72 24.60 9.59
C LYS A 143 16.30 24.28 10.06
N PHE A 144 16.05 24.62 11.32
CA PHE A 144 14.76 24.80 11.98
C PHE A 144 13.53 24.59 11.08
N HIS A 145 12.77 23.53 11.35
CA HIS A 145 11.47 23.29 10.71
C HIS A 145 10.52 24.46 11.03
N LYS A 146 10.29 25.34 10.04
CA LYS A 146 9.42 26.51 10.13
C LYS A 146 7.99 26.26 9.62
N LYS A 147 7.64 25.03 9.26
CA LYS A 147 6.32 24.69 8.71
C LYS A 147 5.66 23.60 9.56
N LYS A 148 4.38 23.81 9.85
CA LYS A 148 3.53 22.93 10.66
C LYS A 148 3.12 21.65 9.90
N SER A 149 3.26 21.67 8.57
CA SER A 149 3.02 20.54 7.66
C SER A 149 3.91 20.71 6.41
N VAL A 150 4.24 19.59 5.77
CA VAL A 150 4.96 19.53 4.49
C VAL A 150 4.02 18.85 3.50
N ASP A 151 3.78 19.48 2.36
CA ASP A 151 3.07 18.83 1.26
C ASP A 151 4.04 17.80 0.65
N ILE A 152 3.69 16.52 0.74
CA ILE A 152 4.44 15.44 0.10
C ILE A 152 3.88 15.33 -1.32
N GLU A 153 4.71 15.65 -2.32
CA GLU A 153 4.40 15.31 -3.71
C GLU A 153 4.41 13.77 -3.82
N VAL A 154 3.24 13.20 -4.14
CA VAL A 154 3.09 11.77 -4.37
C VAL A 154 3.07 11.56 -5.88
N ASP A 155 4.07 10.87 -6.40
CA ASP A 155 4.12 10.53 -7.82
C ASP A 155 3.18 9.37 -8.11
N PHE A 156 2.12 9.64 -8.90
CA PHE A 156 1.20 8.61 -9.36
C PHE A 156 1.63 8.12 -10.76
N MET A 157 2.26 6.96 -10.83
CA MET A 157 2.72 6.36 -12.08
C MET A 157 1.75 5.28 -12.56
N ARG A 158 1.17 5.46 -13.76
CA ARG A 158 0.37 4.44 -14.44
C ARG A 158 1.11 3.92 -15.66
N PHE A 159 1.25 2.61 -15.75
CA PHE A 159 1.77 1.93 -16.93
C PHE A 159 0.60 1.32 -17.70
N SER A 160 0.51 1.58 -19.00
CA SER A 160 -0.48 0.92 -19.87
C SER A 160 0.10 -0.34 -20.48
N LYS A 161 -0.69 -1.43 -20.52
CA LYS A 161 -0.36 -2.61 -21.33
C LYS A 161 -0.22 -2.16 -22.80
N THR A 162 0.85 -2.57 -23.47
CA THR A 162 1.10 -2.30 -24.89
C THR A 162 0.31 -3.27 -25.76
#